data_AF-A0A6V8ES09-F1
#
_entry.id   AF-A0A6V8ES09-F1
#
_cell.length_a   1.000
_cell.length_b   1.000
_cell.length_c   1.000
_cell.angle_alpha   90.00
_cell.angle_beta   90.00
_cell.angle_gamma   90.00
#
_symmetry.space_group_name_H-M   'P 1'
#
loop_
_entity.id
_entity.type
_entity.pdbx_description
1 polymer ?
#
loop_
_entity_poly.entity_id
_entity_poly.type
_entity_poly.pdbx_seq_one_letter_code
_entity_poly.pdbx_strand_id
1 'polypeptide(L)'
;MEAEQFLDDVLARVKDFLAASQTESSIRFAESSQSLGKTTDLKLPLEGRGLEAALDDIETVLRHSVRTTAPGFMNPLWGGLSIASIAGELVTAATNTAMYTYEIAPIATLIESTILKRMADLADFGTSQGTLTT
;
A
#
# COMPACT_ATOMS: atom_id res chain seq x y z
N MET A 1 -19.64 -13.79 -5.48
CA MET A 1 -19.29 -12.46 -6.02
C MET A 1 -18.44 -12.60 -7.28
N GLU A 2 -18.62 -11.73 -8.29
CA GLU A 2 -17.75 -11.67 -9.47
C GLU A 2 -16.45 -10.91 -9.16
N ALA A 3 -15.38 -11.19 -9.90
CA ALA A 3 -14.05 -10.62 -9.63
C ALA A 3 -14.01 -9.08 -9.74
N GLU A 4 -14.74 -8.51 -10.70
CA GLU A 4 -14.85 -7.05 -10.88
C GLU A 4 -15.54 -6.40 -9.67
N GLN A 5 -16.69 -6.95 -9.27
CA GLN A 5 -17.44 -6.48 -8.10
C GLN A 5 -16.58 -6.54 -6.83
N PHE A 6 -15.81 -7.62 -6.64
CA PHE A 6 -14.90 -7.74 -5.50
C PHE A 6 -13.84 -6.62 -5.47
N LEU A 7 -13.22 -6.32 -6.61
CA LEU A 7 -12.22 -5.25 -6.70
C LEU A 7 -12.83 -3.87 -6.40
N ASP A 8 -14.02 -3.60 -6.91
CA ASP A 8 -14.75 -2.36 -6.62
C ASP A 8 -15.07 -2.23 -5.13
N ASP A 9 -15.50 -3.32 -4.50
CA ASP A 9 -15.81 -3.38 -3.07
C ASP A 9 -14.56 -3.19 -2.18
N VAL A 10 -13.40 -3.70 -2.61
CA VAL A 10 -12.12 -3.44 -1.96
C VAL A 10 -11.73 -1.97 -2.10
N LEU A 11 -11.79 -1.42 -3.30
CA LEU A 11 -11.44 -0.02 -3.56
C LEU A 11 -12.36 0.95 -2.81
N ALA A 12 -13.64 0.62 -2.66
CA ALA A 12 -14.56 1.38 -1.83
C ALA A 12 -14.08 1.46 -0.37
N ARG A 13 -13.77 0.31 0.25
CA ARG A 13 -13.26 0.24 1.63
C ARG A 13 -11.93 0.97 1.82
N VAL A 14 -11.03 0.88 0.84
CA VAL A 14 -9.76 1.61 0.87
C VAL A 14 -10.00 3.12 0.82
N LYS A 15 -10.87 3.61 -0.07
CA LYS A 15 -11.22 5.04 -0.13
C LYS A 15 -11.81 5.53 1.19
N ASP A 16 -12.71 4.76 1.79
CA ASP A 16 -13.33 5.10 3.07
C ASP A 16 -12.29 5.16 4.19
N PHE A 17 -11.38 4.19 4.26
CA PHE A 17 -10.27 4.19 5.21
C PHE A 17 -9.35 5.42 5.06
N LEU A 18 -8.99 5.76 3.83
CA LEU A 18 -8.13 6.92 3.55
C LEU A 18 -8.83 8.23 3.92
N ALA A 19 -10.11 8.36 3.61
CA ALA A 19 -10.93 9.54 3.95
C ALA A 19 -11.08 9.70 5.47
N ALA A 20 -11.44 8.62 6.17
CA ALA A 20 -11.53 8.60 7.64
C ALA A 20 -10.20 8.96 8.30
N SER A 21 -9.08 8.52 7.72
CA SER A 21 -7.75 8.86 8.22
C SER A 21 -7.42 10.35 8.17
N GLN A 22 -8.10 11.14 7.33
CA GLN A 22 -7.87 12.59 7.26
C GLN A 22 -8.68 13.39 8.31
N THR A 23 -9.76 12.83 8.84
CA THR A 23 -10.72 13.55 9.68
C THR A 23 -10.74 13.06 11.12
N GLU A 24 -10.47 11.78 11.36
CA GLU A 24 -10.52 11.21 12.69
C GLU A 24 -9.24 11.50 13.49
N SER A 25 -9.42 11.80 14.78
CA SER A 25 -8.30 12.07 15.70
C SER A 25 -7.58 10.80 16.18
N SER A 26 -8.25 9.64 16.09
CA SER A 26 -7.65 8.36 16.48
C SER A 26 -6.69 7.87 15.40
N ILE A 27 -5.41 7.81 15.74
CA ILE A 27 -4.33 7.31 14.87
C ILE A 27 -4.27 5.77 14.87
N ARG A 28 -4.63 5.15 15.99
CA ARG A 28 -4.68 3.69 16.16
C ARG A 28 -5.66 3.32 17.26
N PHE A 29 -6.22 2.12 17.18
CA PHE A 29 -6.93 1.52 18.29
C PHE A 29 -5.94 1.04 19.36
N ALA A 30 -6.28 1.26 20.63
CA ALA A 30 -5.44 0.91 21.78
C ALA A 30 -5.67 -0.53 22.26
N GLU A 31 -5.63 -1.50 21.34
CA GLU A 31 -5.73 -2.92 21.69
C GLU A 31 -4.35 -3.52 21.94
N SER A 32 -4.25 -4.39 22.95
CA SER A 32 -3.02 -5.16 23.17
C SER A 32 -2.91 -6.29 22.14
N SER A 33 -1.68 -6.71 21.84
CA SER A 33 -1.44 -7.86 20.95
C SER A 33 -2.17 -9.12 21.41
N GLN A 34 -2.26 -9.33 22.72
CA GLN A 34 -2.99 -10.46 23.31
C GLN A 34 -4.50 -10.36 23.10
N SER A 35 -5.08 -9.16 23.15
CA SER A 35 -6.50 -8.95 22.89
C SER A 35 -6.80 -9.18 21.42
N LEU A 36 -6.05 -8.52 20.53
CA LEU A 36 -6.24 -8.60 19.09
C LEU A 36 -6.03 -10.02 18.56
N GLY A 37 -5.02 -10.74 19.07
CA GLY A 37 -4.77 -12.13 18.70
C GLY A 37 -5.85 -13.11 19.18
N LYS A 38 -6.67 -12.75 20.18
CA LYS A 38 -7.82 -13.57 20.61
C LYS A 38 -9.07 -13.28 19.81
N THR A 39 -9.21 -12.07 19.28
CA THR A 39 -10.40 -11.63 18.52
C THR A 39 -10.24 -11.79 17.02
N THR A 40 -9.00 -11.91 16.52
CA THR A 40 -8.70 -12.11 15.09
C THR A 40 -8.56 -13.60 14.77
N ASP A 41 -9.34 -14.10 13.82
CA ASP A 41 -9.18 -15.47 13.32
C ASP A 41 -8.05 -15.55 12.28
N LEU A 42 -6.85 -15.92 12.74
CA LEU A 42 -5.67 -16.10 11.89
C LEU A 42 -5.44 -17.56 11.49
N LYS A 43 -6.42 -18.46 11.70
CA LYS A 43 -6.29 -19.87 11.30
C LYS A 43 -6.33 -19.97 9.78
N LEU A 44 -5.44 -20.77 9.22
CA LEU A 44 -5.42 -21.07 7.79
C LEU A 44 -6.27 -22.33 7.54
N PRO A 45 -7.50 -22.20 6.99
CA PRO A 45 -8.33 -23.35 6.67
C PRO A 45 -7.75 -24.13 5.48
N LEU A 46 -8.06 -25.43 5.41
CA LEU A 46 -7.67 -26.28 4.27
C LEU A 46 -8.44 -25.92 3.00
N GLU A 47 -9.64 -25.37 3.13
CA GLU A 47 -10.48 -24.91 2.03
C GLU A 47 -10.73 -23.40 2.15
N GLY A 48 -10.78 -22.72 1.01
CA GLY A 48 -11.04 -21.28 0.96
C GLY A 48 -12.46 -20.93 1.40
N ARG A 49 -12.64 -19.75 1.99
CA ARG A 49 -13.94 -19.27 2.52
C ARG A 49 -14.74 -18.41 1.54
N GLY A 50 -14.26 -18.26 0.30
CA GLY A 50 -14.87 -17.40 -0.72
C GLY A 50 -14.46 -15.94 -0.62
N LEU A 51 -14.90 -15.13 -1.59
CA LEU A 51 -14.53 -13.71 -1.72
C LEU A 51 -15.23 -12.82 -0.69
N GLU A 52 -16.45 -13.18 -0.30
CA GLU A 52 -17.22 -12.47 0.74
C GLU A 52 -16.47 -12.51 2.08
N ALA A 53 -15.97 -13.69 2.48
CA ALA A 53 -15.14 -13.82 3.68
C ALA A 53 -13.80 -13.08 3.54
N ALA A 54 -13.21 -13.02 2.35
CA ALA A 54 -12.00 -12.25 2.11
C ALA A 54 -12.24 -10.72 2.25
N LEU A 55 -13.41 -10.21 1.86
CA LEU A 55 -13.78 -8.81 2.11
C LEU A 55 -13.92 -8.51 3.60
N ASP A 56 -14.53 -9.43 4.37
CA ASP A 56 -14.66 -9.30 5.83
C ASP A 56 -13.27 -9.28 6.50
N ASP A 57 -12.36 -10.14 6.03
CA ASP A 57 -10.97 -10.17 6.49
C ASP A 57 -10.23 -8.85 6.13
N ILE A 58 -10.43 -8.29 4.93
CA ILE A 58 -9.87 -6.98 4.51
C ILE A 58 -10.39 -5.85 5.40
N GLU A 59 -11.70 -5.83 5.69
CA GLU A 59 -12.28 -4.81 6.55
C GLU A 59 -11.68 -4.87 7.97
N THR A 60 -11.47 -6.08 8.48
CA THR A 60 -10.81 -6.31 9.77
C THR A 60 -9.38 -5.75 9.74
N VAL A 61 -8.61 -6.04 8.69
CA VAL A 61 -7.25 -5.48 8.51
C VAL A 61 -7.27 -3.95 8.52
N LEU A 62 -8.16 -3.32 7.73
CA LEU A 62 -8.26 -1.85 7.65
C LEU A 62 -8.66 -1.25 9.00
N ARG A 63 -9.62 -1.86 9.70
CA ARG A 63 -10.12 -1.41 11.01
C ARG A 63 -9.02 -1.38 12.06
N HIS A 64 -8.19 -2.41 12.14
CA HIS A 64 -7.14 -2.51 13.16
C HIS A 64 -5.79 -1.91 12.72
N SER A 65 -5.71 -1.41 11.49
CA SER A 65 -4.49 -0.77 10.97
C SER A 65 -4.26 0.62 11.57
N VAL A 66 -2.98 0.98 11.71
CA VAL A 66 -2.58 2.34 12.07
C VAL A 66 -2.85 3.27 10.89
N ARG A 67 -3.44 4.43 11.15
CA ARG A 67 -3.73 5.46 10.15
C ARG A 67 -2.49 6.31 9.89
N THR A 68 -1.55 5.77 9.14
CA THR A 68 -0.27 6.41 8.84
C THR A 68 -0.41 7.67 7.97
N THR A 69 -1.53 7.80 7.27
CA THR A 69 -1.86 8.96 6.43
C THR A 69 -2.51 10.10 7.21
N ALA A 70 -2.77 9.93 8.51
CA ALA A 70 -3.42 10.94 9.33
C ALA A 70 -2.46 12.09 9.70
N PRO A 71 -2.91 13.36 9.71
CA PRO A 71 -2.04 14.51 10.00
C PRO A 71 -1.30 14.46 11.36
N GLY A 72 -1.83 13.72 12.33
CA GLY A 72 -1.22 13.56 13.67
C GLY A 72 -0.28 12.35 13.80
N PHE A 73 -0.05 11.58 12.74
CA PHE A 73 0.84 10.42 12.79
C PHE A 73 2.31 10.86 12.68
N MET A 74 3.01 10.87 13.83
CA MET A 74 4.37 11.41 13.97
C MET A 74 5.39 10.39 14.49
N ASN A 75 5.13 9.09 14.31
CA ASN A 75 5.94 8.05 14.95
C ASN A 75 7.25 7.75 14.19
N PRO A 76 7.24 7.48 12.87
CA PRO A 76 8.46 7.30 12.07
C PRO A 76 8.81 8.56 11.26
N LEU A 77 9.87 8.48 10.46
CA LEU A 77 10.34 9.54 9.55
C LEU A 77 9.51 9.65 8.25
N TRP A 78 8.30 9.10 8.23
CA TRP A 78 7.40 9.09 7.08
C TRP A 78 5.93 9.12 7.54
N GLY A 79 5.05 9.59 6.68
CA GLY A 79 3.63 9.72 6.95
C GLY A 79 2.93 10.59 5.92
N GLY A 80 1.62 10.73 6.06
CA GLY A 80 0.80 11.55 5.18
C GLY A 80 0.29 10.80 3.94
N LEU A 81 -0.51 11.50 3.13
CA LEU A 81 -1.25 10.94 2.01
C LEU A 81 -0.76 11.53 0.68
N SER A 82 -0.31 10.67 -0.23
CA SER A 82 -0.08 11.01 -1.64
C SER A 82 -0.96 10.14 -2.53
N ILE A 83 -2.01 10.74 -3.11
CA ILE A 83 -2.96 10.03 -3.99
C ILE A 83 -2.25 9.47 -5.23
N ALA A 84 -1.29 10.22 -5.79
CA ALA A 84 -0.49 9.76 -6.91
C ALA A 84 0.36 8.53 -6.56
N SER A 85 0.91 8.48 -5.33
CA SER A 85 1.69 7.32 -4.87
C SER A 85 0.80 6.09 -4.69
N ILE A 86 -0.40 6.23 -4.11
CA ILE A 86 -1.34 5.11 -3.97
C ILE A 86 -1.78 4.56 -5.33
N ALA A 87 -2.08 5.44 -6.29
CA ALA A 87 -2.38 5.02 -7.65
C ALA A 87 -1.20 4.28 -8.30
N GLY A 88 0.03 4.76 -8.08
CA GLY A 88 1.25 4.09 -8.54
C GLY A 88 1.44 2.69 -7.95
N GLU A 89 1.15 2.51 -6.66
CA GLU A 89 1.18 1.19 -5.99
C GLU A 89 0.15 0.22 -6.57
N LEU A 90 -1.08 0.70 -6.82
CA LEU A 90 -2.13 -0.09 -7.47
C LEU A 90 -1.71 -0.56 -8.88
N VAL A 91 -1.11 0.33 -9.68
CA VAL A 91 -0.59 -0.01 -11.02
C VAL A 91 0.59 -0.98 -10.92
N THR A 92 1.48 -0.78 -9.94
CA THR A 92 2.62 -1.69 -9.70
C THR A 92 2.14 -3.09 -9.34
N ALA A 93 1.17 -3.21 -8.43
CA ALA A 93 0.57 -4.48 -8.06
C ALA A 93 -0.15 -5.17 -9.24
N ALA A 94 -0.86 -4.40 -10.09
CA ALA A 94 -1.55 -4.94 -11.25
C ALA A 94 -0.59 -5.43 -12.36
N THR A 95 0.55 -4.77 -12.53
CA THR A 95 1.54 -5.14 -13.56
C THR A 95 2.48 -6.25 -13.12
N ASN A 96 2.73 -6.39 -11.81
CA ASN A 96 3.43 -7.51 -11.17
C ASN A 96 4.69 -7.97 -11.93
N THR A 97 5.54 -7.02 -12.33
CA THR A 97 6.79 -7.28 -13.04
C THR A 97 8.00 -7.22 -12.11
N ALA A 98 9.19 -7.55 -12.62
CA ALA A 98 10.45 -7.49 -11.90
C ALA A 98 11.48 -6.62 -12.65
N MET A 99 12.25 -5.83 -11.90
CA MET A 99 13.14 -4.78 -12.45
C MET A 99 14.49 -5.29 -13.01
N TYR A 100 14.70 -6.60 -13.15
CA TYR A 100 16.04 -7.14 -13.47
C TYR A 100 16.40 -7.14 -14.97
N THR A 101 15.43 -7.05 -15.89
CA THR A 101 15.70 -6.86 -17.33
C THR A 101 14.72 -5.89 -17.97
N TYR A 102 15.18 -5.23 -19.04
CA TYR A 102 14.35 -4.36 -19.88
C TYR A 102 13.20 -5.12 -20.56
N GLU A 103 13.40 -6.40 -20.90
CA GLU A 103 12.42 -7.21 -21.63
C GLU A 103 11.10 -7.37 -20.87
N ILE A 104 11.16 -7.52 -19.54
CA ILE A 104 9.96 -7.73 -18.71
C ILE A 104 9.47 -6.43 -18.04
N ALA A 105 10.31 -5.40 -17.95
CA ALA A 105 9.98 -4.15 -17.26
C ALA A 105 10.32 -2.88 -18.07
N PRO A 106 10.01 -2.79 -19.39
CA PRO A 106 10.58 -1.78 -20.27
C PRO A 106 10.25 -0.35 -19.84
N ILE A 107 8.98 -0.09 -19.49
CA ILE A 107 8.56 1.25 -19.07
C ILE A 107 9.10 1.61 -17.68
N ALA A 108 9.14 0.64 -16.76
CA ALA A 108 9.62 0.85 -15.41
C ALA A 108 11.14 1.12 -15.39
N THR A 109 11.93 0.44 -16.24
CA THR A 109 13.35 0.74 -16.46
C THR A 109 13.57 2.19 -16.93
N LEU A 110 12.75 2.68 -17.87
CA LEU A 110 12.85 4.07 -18.34
C LEU A 110 12.47 5.09 -17.26
N ILE A 111 11.44 4.78 -16.46
CA ILE A 111 11.02 5.61 -15.32
C ILE A 111 12.15 5.69 -14.29
N GLU A 112 12.73 4.56 -13.88
CA GLU A 112 13.85 4.53 -12.93
C GLU A 112 15.04 5.33 -13.44
N SER A 113 15.46 5.13 -14.69
CA SER A 113 16.54 5.90 -15.30
C SER A 113 16.28 7.41 -15.27
N THR A 114 15.02 7.81 -15.48
CA THR A 114 14.61 9.23 -15.45
C THR A 114 14.66 9.80 -14.04
N ILE A 115 14.21 9.03 -13.04
CA ILE A 115 14.26 9.43 -11.62
C ILE A 115 15.72 9.58 -11.17
N LEU A 116 16.59 8.62 -11.49
CA LEU A 116 18.01 8.66 -11.12
C LEU A 116 18.73 9.86 -11.74
N LYS A 117 18.43 10.19 -13.00
CA LYS A 117 18.93 11.42 -13.64
C LYS A 117 18.49 12.66 -12.86
N ARG A 118 17.20 12.75 -12.53
CA ARG A 118 16.67 13.89 -11.78
C ARG A 118 17.30 14.01 -10.38
N MET A 119 17.53 12.89 -9.70
CA MET A 119 18.20 12.87 -8.41
C MET A 119 19.67 13.32 -8.51
N ALA A 120 20.39 12.86 -9.53
CA ALA A 120 21.76 13.31 -9.80
C ALA A 120 21.82 14.81 -10.08
N ASP A 121 20.91 15.35 -10.89
CA ASP A 121 20.82 16.79 -11.17
C ASP A 121 20.57 17.60 -9.89
N LEU A 122 19.69 17.11 -9.01
CA LEU A 122 19.40 17.77 -7.71
C LEU A 122 20.61 17.75 -6.77
N ALA A 123 21.47 16.74 -6.89
CA ALA A 123 22.73 16.62 -6.14
C ALA A 123 23.92 17.32 -6.83
N ASP A 124 23.68 17.98 -7.98
CA ASP A 124 24.72 18.60 -8.83
C ASP A 124 25.80 17.61 -9.28
N PHE A 125 25.40 16.36 -9.53
CA PHE A 125 26.29 15.34 -10.09
C PHE A 125 26.30 15.46 -11.62
N GLY A 126 27.49 15.65 -12.20
CA GLY A 126 27.65 15.79 -13.66
C GLY A 126 27.32 14.53 -14.48
N THR A 127 27.10 13.39 -13.83
CA THR A 127 26.64 12.13 -14.47
C THR A 127 25.74 11.35 -13.51
N SER A 128 24.81 10.56 -14.06
CA SER A 128 23.89 9.72 -13.29
C SER A 128 24.15 8.23 -13.55
N GLN A 129 24.48 7.48 -12.50
CA GLN A 129 24.42 6.02 -12.49
C GLN A 129 23.92 5.58 -11.11
N GLY A 130 23.07 4.55 -11.08
CA GLY A 130 22.49 4.05 -9.83
C GLY A 130 21.41 3.01 -10.07
N THR A 131 20.85 2.50 -8.99
CA THR A 131 19.70 1.61 -8.94
C THR A 131 18.89 1.97 -7.70
N LEU A 132 17.57 1.83 -7.74
CA LEU A 132 16.77 1.89 -6.52
C LEU A 132 16.95 0.57 -5.74
N THR A 133 16.91 0.66 -4.42
CA THR A 133 17.02 -0.48 -3.50
C THR A 133 15.85 -0.47 -2.53
N THR A 134 15.49 -1.66 -2.04
CA THR A 134 14.45 -1.87 -1.02
C THR A 134 14.97 -1.66 0.39
#